data_AF-A0A6B3HFU3-F1
#
_entry.id   AF-A0A6B3HFU3-F1
#
_cell.length_a   1.000
_cell.length_b   1.000
_cell.length_c   1.000
_cell.angle_alpha   90.00
_cell.angle_beta   90.00
_cell.angle_gamma   90.00
#
_symmetry.space_group_name_H-M   'P 1'
#
loop_
_entity.id
_entity.type
_entity.pdbx_description
1 polymer ?
#
loop_
_entity_poly.entity_id
_entity_poly.type
_entity_poly.pdbx_seq_one_letter_code
_entity_poly.pdbx_strand_id
1 'polypeptide(L)'
;MRFRGKSIRRKIVALLLVPLVSLTGLWVLATYVTGRQATELMSVSTTVDKVAGPLEEAVRVVQAERRQTLVFLADPRASDALPLLLSQRADTDRIVAEVRDSARQNDVREALDAEARTRLDAILSAVDGLGSLRESVEKRTIGRAKALDFYNGLVDPAYRFLNGLHTTENGSMDKQMRALVGISRAREMLSREDALVASGL
;
A
#
# COMPACT_ATOMS: atom_id res chain seq x y z
N MET A 1 77.92 -21.78 -25.13
CA MET A 1 77.37 -21.43 -23.80
C MET A 1 76.16 -20.53 -23.95
N ARG A 2 75.21 -20.66 -23.01
CA ARG A 2 74.18 -19.71 -22.57
C ARG A 2 72.72 -20.06 -22.93
N PHE A 3 72.15 -20.92 -22.10
CA PHE A 3 70.70 -21.09 -21.92
C PHE A 3 70.08 -19.75 -21.48
N ARG A 4 69.25 -19.14 -22.34
CA ARG A 4 68.41 -18.00 -21.98
C ARG A 4 67.17 -18.54 -21.27
N GLY A 5 67.26 -18.68 -19.95
CA GLY A 5 66.14 -19.12 -19.12
C GLY A 5 64.94 -18.19 -19.29
N LYS A 6 63.80 -18.71 -19.76
CA LYS A 6 62.52 -18.01 -19.69
C LYS A 6 62.25 -17.69 -18.22
N SER A 7 62.12 -16.40 -17.92
CA SER A 7 62.10 -15.90 -16.55
C SER A 7 60.97 -16.58 -15.76
N ILE A 8 61.34 -17.15 -14.61
CA ILE A 8 60.42 -17.71 -13.60
C ILE A 8 59.28 -16.72 -13.30
N ARG A 9 59.57 -15.42 -13.41
CA ARG A 9 58.62 -14.30 -13.39
C ARG A 9 57.39 -14.51 -14.30
N ARG A 10 57.55 -14.96 -15.55
CA ARG A 10 56.40 -15.19 -16.46
C ARG A 10 55.52 -16.35 -16.00
N LYS A 11 56.09 -17.41 -15.42
CA LYS A 11 55.31 -18.53 -14.87
C LYS A 11 54.52 -18.11 -13.62
N ILE A 12 55.14 -17.35 -12.71
CA ILE A 12 54.48 -16.83 -11.51
C ILE A 12 53.36 -15.85 -11.89
N VAL A 13 53.61 -14.94 -12.83
CA VAL A 13 52.59 -14.00 -13.31
C VAL A 13 51.43 -14.72 -13.99
N ALA A 14 51.69 -15.76 -14.81
CA ALA A 14 50.65 -16.56 -15.43
C ALA A 14 49.81 -17.35 -14.40
N LEU A 15 50.44 -17.88 -13.34
CA LEU A 15 49.76 -18.59 -12.25
C LEU A 15 48.89 -17.66 -11.39
N LEU A 16 49.29 -16.40 -11.23
CA LEU A 16 48.53 -15.40 -10.47
C LEU A 16 47.44 -14.71 -11.31
N LEU A 17 47.57 -14.68 -12.64
CA LEU A 17 46.57 -14.07 -13.52
C LEU A 17 45.21 -14.78 -13.46
N VAL A 18 45.21 -16.12 -13.41
CA VAL A 18 43.98 -16.91 -13.35
C VAL A 18 43.12 -16.59 -12.12
N PRO A 19 43.64 -16.61 -10.87
CA PRO A 19 42.86 -16.23 -9.70
C PRO A 19 42.51 -14.73 -9.68
N LEU A 20 43.37 -13.85 -10.21
CA LEU A 20 43.08 -12.41 -10.27
C LEU A 20 41.89 -12.10 -11.19
N VAL A 21 41.85 -12.73 -12.37
CA VAL A 21 40.75 -12.59 -13.35
C VAL A 21 39.46 -13.22 -12.82
N SER A 22 39.56 -14.35 -12.11
CA SER A 22 38.39 -14.98 -11.47
C SER A 22 37.81 -14.09 -10.38
N LEU A 23 38.68 -13.47 -9.57
CA LEU A 23 38.28 -12.54 -8.52
C LEU A 23 37.63 -11.28 -9.08
N THR A 24 38.20 -10.68 -10.14
CA THR A 24 37.60 -9.51 -10.79
C THR A 24 36.30 -9.86 -11.50
N GLY A 25 36.21 -11.03 -12.14
CA GLY A 25 34.98 -11.54 -12.73
C GLY A 25 33.87 -11.73 -11.69
N LEU A 26 34.18 -12.34 -10.54
CA LEU A 26 33.26 -12.47 -9.41
C LEU A 26 32.87 -11.11 -8.83
N TRP A 27 33.82 -10.18 -8.72
CA TRP A 27 33.54 -8.84 -8.20
C TRP A 27 32.67 -8.02 -9.16
N VAL A 28 32.87 -8.13 -10.47
CA VAL A 28 32.01 -7.52 -11.50
C VAL A 28 30.64 -8.19 -11.52
N LEU A 29 30.58 -9.53 -11.47
CA LEU A 29 29.32 -10.27 -11.40
C LEU A 29 28.54 -9.88 -10.13
N ALA A 30 29.21 -9.83 -8.97
CA ALA A 30 28.61 -9.41 -7.71
C ALA A 30 28.20 -7.93 -7.76
N THR A 31 29.03 -7.03 -8.26
CA THR A 31 28.69 -5.60 -8.39
C THR A 31 27.61 -5.36 -9.43
N TYR A 32 27.51 -6.17 -10.47
CA TYR A 32 26.44 -6.12 -11.45
C TYR A 32 25.13 -6.69 -10.90
N VAL A 33 25.17 -7.81 -10.19
CA VAL A 33 24.00 -8.41 -9.51
C VAL A 33 23.51 -7.49 -8.39
N THR A 34 24.40 -7.02 -7.52
CA THR A 34 24.11 -6.07 -6.45
C THR A 34 23.76 -4.68 -6.99
N GLY A 35 24.35 -4.26 -8.11
CA GLY A 35 24.06 -2.99 -8.79
C GLY A 35 22.68 -3.01 -9.46
N ARG A 36 22.29 -4.13 -10.07
CA ARG A 36 20.91 -4.33 -10.58
C ARG A 36 19.91 -4.38 -9.43
N GLN A 37 20.25 -5.04 -8.33
CA GLN A 37 19.44 -5.01 -7.10
C GLN A 37 19.33 -3.58 -6.54
N ALA A 38 20.40 -2.79 -6.54
CA ALA A 38 20.37 -1.40 -6.08
C ALA A 38 19.54 -0.47 -7.00
N THR A 39 19.53 -0.69 -8.32
CA THR A 39 18.69 0.10 -9.24
C THR A 39 17.22 -0.33 -9.26
N GLU A 40 16.92 -1.61 -8.98
CA GLU A 40 15.54 -2.09 -8.78
C GLU A 40 15.01 -1.63 -7.40
N LEU A 41 15.83 -1.64 -6.34
CA LEU A 41 15.43 -1.17 -5.01
C LEU A 41 15.21 0.36 -4.94
N MET A 42 15.94 1.17 -5.71
CA MET A 42 15.85 2.63 -5.61
C MET A 42 14.78 3.27 -6.53
N SER A 43 14.29 2.56 -7.55
CA SER A 43 13.19 3.00 -8.43
C SER A 43 11.82 2.46 -8.02
N VAL A 44 11.78 1.29 -7.37
CA VAL A 44 10.54 0.70 -6.81
C VAL A 44 10.10 1.43 -5.54
N SER A 45 11.03 1.87 -4.68
CA SER A 45 10.72 2.57 -3.42
C SER A 45 9.92 3.86 -3.63
N THR A 46 10.29 4.70 -4.61
CA THR A 46 9.55 5.96 -4.88
C THR A 46 8.24 5.75 -5.63
N THR A 47 8.06 4.65 -6.34
CA THR A 47 6.85 4.42 -7.15
C THR A 47 5.77 3.68 -6.35
N VAL A 48 6.17 2.78 -5.43
CA VAL A 48 5.25 2.16 -4.46
C VAL A 48 4.72 3.21 -3.46
N ASP A 49 5.56 4.14 -3.00
CA ASP A 49 5.13 5.27 -2.15
C ASP A 49 4.06 6.14 -2.81
N LYS A 50 4.12 6.34 -4.14
CA LYS A 50 3.09 7.06 -4.91
C LYS A 50 1.73 6.36 -4.90
N VAL A 51 1.68 5.07 -4.55
CA VAL A 51 0.42 4.32 -4.42
C VAL A 51 0.02 4.19 -2.96
N ALA A 52 0.98 3.88 -2.08
CA ALA A 52 0.74 3.65 -0.67
C ALA A 52 0.20 4.90 0.04
N GLY A 53 0.85 6.06 -0.17
CA GLY A 53 0.43 7.32 0.46
C GLY A 53 -1.02 7.73 0.12
N PRO A 54 -1.38 7.86 -1.17
CA PRO A 54 -2.75 8.17 -1.55
C PRO A 54 -3.78 7.13 -1.09
N LEU A 55 -3.40 5.85 -1.04
CA LEU A 55 -4.31 4.80 -0.58
C LEU A 55 -4.51 4.82 0.95
N GLU A 56 -3.48 5.14 1.74
CA GLU A 56 -3.61 5.40 3.19
C GLU A 56 -4.54 6.59 3.46
N GLU A 57 -4.38 7.66 2.68
CA GLU A 57 -5.25 8.83 2.73
C GLU A 57 -6.71 8.47 2.41
N ALA A 58 -6.93 7.65 1.36
CA ALA A 58 -8.25 7.16 0.98
C ALA A 58 -8.91 6.35 2.10
N VAL A 59 -8.16 5.48 2.76
CA VAL A 59 -8.66 4.72 3.93
C VAL A 59 -9.10 5.67 5.04
N ARG A 60 -8.31 6.72 5.32
CA ARG A 60 -8.63 7.68 6.39
C ARG A 60 -9.93 8.45 6.11
N VAL A 61 -10.11 8.97 4.90
CA VAL A 61 -11.33 9.71 4.55
C VAL A 61 -12.56 8.81 4.52
N VAL A 62 -12.42 7.56 4.04
CA VAL A 62 -13.52 6.57 4.08
C VAL A 62 -13.91 6.23 5.53
N GLN A 63 -12.95 6.13 6.45
CA GLN A 63 -13.23 5.93 7.87
C GLN A 63 -13.96 7.13 8.49
N ALA A 64 -13.61 8.36 8.08
CA ALA A 64 -14.28 9.57 8.53
C ALA A 64 -15.72 9.66 8.01
N GLU A 65 -15.95 9.35 6.72
CA GLU A 65 -17.29 9.25 6.14
C GLU A 65 -18.14 8.18 6.83
N ARG A 66 -17.55 7.02 7.13
CA ARG A 66 -18.20 5.94 7.89
C ARG A 66 -18.68 6.42 9.25
N ARG A 67 -17.81 7.06 10.04
CA ARG A 67 -18.17 7.62 11.35
C ARG A 67 -19.35 8.58 11.22
N GLN A 68 -19.26 9.52 10.29
CA GLN A 68 -20.29 10.53 10.11
C GLN A 68 -21.61 9.96 9.58
N THR A 69 -21.55 8.93 8.75
CA THR A 69 -22.74 8.18 8.28
C THR A 69 -23.45 7.50 9.44
N LEU A 70 -22.71 6.89 10.38
CA LEU A 70 -23.29 6.25 11.54
C LEU A 70 -23.93 7.26 12.51
N VAL A 71 -23.30 8.43 12.70
CA VAL A 71 -23.86 9.54 13.48
C VAL A 71 -25.16 10.04 12.84
N PHE A 72 -25.18 10.28 11.52
CA PHE A 72 -26.38 10.71 10.81
C PHE A 72 -27.52 9.68 10.88
N LEU A 73 -27.20 8.38 10.81
CA LEU A 73 -28.19 7.31 10.95
C LEU A 73 -28.67 7.12 12.41
N ALA A 74 -27.92 7.62 13.40
CA ALA A 74 -28.28 7.55 14.81
C ALA A 74 -29.19 8.72 15.22
N ASP A 75 -28.79 9.95 14.89
CA ASP A 75 -29.60 11.15 15.12
C ASP A 75 -29.63 12.05 13.87
N PRO A 76 -30.64 11.88 13.00
CA PRO A 76 -30.81 12.69 11.80
C PRO A 76 -31.31 14.11 12.10
N ARG A 77 -31.73 14.40 13.34
CA ARG A 77 -32.33 15.70 13.72
C ARG A 77 -31.29 16.68 14.23
N ALA A 78 -30.08 16.22 14.54
CA ALA A 78 -28.95 17.08 14.82
C ALA A 78 -28.68 17.98 13.59
N SER A 79 -28.75 19.30 13.78
CA SER A 79 -28.63 20.30 12.71
C SER A 79 -27.35 20.15 11.88
N ASP A 80 -26.29 19.67 12.51
CA ASP A 80 -24.94 19.64 11.93
C ASP A 80 -24.60 18.29 11.30
N ALA A 81 -25.41 17.25 11.55
CA ALA A 81 -25.10 15.88 11.13
C ALA A 81 -25.07 15.71 9.61
N LEU A 82 -26.03 16.34 8.89
CA LEU A 82 -26.10 16.28 7.43
C LEU A 82 -25.03 17.14 6.74
N PRO A 83 -24.81 18.42 7.12
CA PRO A 83 -23.72 19.22 6.56
C PRO A 83 -22.34 18.57 6.73
N LEU A 84 -22.04 18.03 7.92
CA LEU A 84 -20.78 17.33 8.18
C LEU A 84 -20.65 16.06 7.32
N LEU A 85 -21.74 15.31 7.13
CA LEU A 85 -21.74 14.11 6.27
C LEU A 85 -21.42 14.46 4.82
N LEU A 86 -22.02 15.52 4.28
CA LEU A 86 -21.76 15.96 2.91
C LEU A 86 -20.31 16.43 2.74
N SER A 87 -19.74 17.11 3.73
CA SER A 87 -18.32 17.48 3.73
C SER A 87 -17.41 16.25 3.64
N GLN A 88 -17.64 15.23 4.49
CA GLN A 88 -16.81 14.02 4.50
C GLN A 88 -16.94 13.21 3.19
N ARG A 89 -18.12 13.21 2.57
CA ARG A 89 -18.34 12.58 1.26
C ARG A 89 -17.55 13.29 0.16
N ALA A 90 -17.56 14.62 0.15
CA ALA A 90 -16.80 15.42 -0.82
C ALA A 90 -15.29 15.18 -0.69
N ASP A 91 -14.77 15.12 0.55
CA ASP A 91 -13.37 14.77 0.81
C ASP A 91 -13.02 13.36 0.33
N THR A 92 -13.91 12.40 0.58
CA THR A 92 -13.75 11.02 0.10
C THR A 92 -13.71 10.96 -1.43
N ASP A 93 -14.63 11.65 -2.11
CA ASP A 93 -14.69 11.64 -3.57
C ASP A 93 -13.44 12.26 -4.21
N ARG A 94 -12.93 13.35 -3.63
CA ARG A 94 -11.70 13.99 -4.07
C ARG A 94 -10.49 13.05 -3.96
N ILE A 95 -10.29 12.44 -2.79
CA ILE A 95 -9.15 11.54 -2.57
C ILE A 95 -9.27 10.27 -3.41
N VAL A 96 -10.47 9.69 -3.54
CA VAL A 96 -10.70 8.52 -4.41
C VAL A 96 -10.36 8.84 -5.87
N ALA A 97 -10.69 10.04 -6.34
CA ALA A 97 -10.29 10.49 -7.68
C ALA A 97 -8.77 10.59 -7.81
N GLU A 98 -8.09 11.18 -6.82
CA GLU A 98 -6.62 11.27 -6.78
C GLU A 98 -5.96 9.87 -6.82
N VAL A 99 -6.49 8.90 -6.06
CA VAL A 99 -6.01 7.51 -6.10
C VAL A 99 -6.26 6.88 -7.46
N ARG A 100 -7.42 7.11 -8.07
CA ARG A 100 -7.75 6.56 -9.39
C ARG A 100 -6.84 7.11 -10.47
N ASP A 101 -6.53 8.40 -10.42
CA ASP A 101 -5.62 9.05 -11.35
C ASP A 101 -4.19 8.53 -11.17
N SER A 102 -3.74 8.37 -9.91
CA SER A 102 -2.44 7.78 -9.58
C SER A 102 -2.33 6.33 -10.06
N ALA A 103 -3.38 5.52 -9.87
CA ALA A 103 -3.46 4.13 -10.34
C ALA A 103 -3.49 3.98 -11.87
N ARG A 104 -3.75 5.06 -12.62
CA ARG A 104 -3.72 5.07 -14.09
C ARG A 104 -2.36 5.46 -14.65
N GLN A 105 -1.46 6.01 -13.84
CA GLN A 105 -0.13 6.39 -14.29
C GLN A 105 0.69 5.14 -14.68
N ASN A 106 1.44 5.24 -15.78
CA ASN A 106 2.20 4.11 -16.31
C ASN A 106 3.30 3.65 -15.35
N ASP A 107 3.93 4.57 -14.62
CA ASP A 107 4.93 4.25 -13.60
C ASP A 107 4.35 3.36 -12.50
N VAL A 108 3.15 3.69 -12.02
CA VAL A 108 2.42 2.86 -11.04
C VAL A 108 2.06 1.48 -11.62
N ARG A 109 1.59 1.41 -12.87
CA ARG A 109 1.21 0.14 -13.50
C ARG A 109 2.39 -0.76 -13.84
N GLU A 110 3.57 -0.20 -14.06
CA GLU A 110 4.81 -0.95 -14.27
C GLU A 110 5.42 -1.42 -12.95
N ALA A 111 5.25 -0.66 -11.87
CA ALA A 111 5.74 -1.03 -10.54
C ALA A 111 4.93 -2.15 -9.87
N LEU A 112 3.65 -2.32 -10.23
CA LEU A 112 2.78 -3.35 -9.67
C LEU A 112 2.76 -4.62 -10.54
N ASP A 113 2.90 -5.79 -9.91
CA ASP A 113 2.71 -7.06 -10.59
C ASP A 113 1.24 -7.25 -11.04
N ALA A 114 0.97 -8.32 -11.82
CA ALA A 114 -0.38 -8.57 -12.33
C ALA A 114 -1.42 -8.81 -11.20
N GLU A 115 -1.02 -9.41 -10.08
CA GLU A 115 -1.91 -9.71 -8.96
C GLU A 115 -2.22 -8.44 -8.16
N ALA A 116 -1.22 -7.62 -7.87
CA ALA A 116 -1.34 -6.34 -7.21
C ALA A 116 -2.19 -5.35 -8.01
N ARG A 117 -2.02 -5.29 -9.35
CA ARG A 117 -2.91 -4.52 -10.23
C ARG A 117 -4.36 -4.99 -10.14
N THR A 118 -4.59 -6.30 -10.20
CA THR A 118 -5.94 -6.87 -10.07
C THR A 118 -6.57 -6.53 -8.71
N ARG A 119 -5.80 -6.61 -7.62
CA ARG A 119 -6.27 -6.24 -6.27
C ARG A 119 -6.58 -4.75 -6.16
N LEU A 120 -5.75 -3.88 -6.74
CA LEU A 120 -5.98 -2.43 -6.77
C LEU A 120 -7.23 -2.08 -7.56
N ASP A 121 -7.40 -2.65 -8.75
CA ASP A 121 -8.60 -2.44 -9.58
C ASP A 121 -9.86 -2.95 -8.84
N ALA A 122 -9.78 -4.07 -8.12
CA ALA A 122 -10.90 -4.56 -7.29
C ALA A 122 -11.25 -3.62 -6.13
N ILE A 123 -10.25 -3.02 -5.46
CA ILE A 123 -10.48 -1.99 -4.43
C ILE A 123 -11.18 -0.78 -5.04
N LEU A 124 -10.70 -0.27 -6.18
CA LEU A 124 -11.30 0.87 -6.86
C LEU A 124 -12.73 0.58 -7.33
N SER A 125 -13.02 -0.63 -7.82
CA SER A 125 -14.38 -1.05 -8.16
C SER A 125 -15.30 -1.18 -6.96
N ALA A 126 -14.79 -1.57 -5.79
CA ALA A 126 -15.61 -1.62 -4.57
C ALA A 126 -16.07 -0.22 -4.15
N VAL A 127 -15.21 0.78 -4.32
CA VAL A 127 -15.50 2.19 -4.02
C VAL A 127 -16.60 2.77 -4.92
N ASP A 128 -16.78 2.27 -6.15
CA ASP A 128 -17.88 2.69 -7.05
C ASP A 128 -19.27 2.39 -6.43
N GLY A 129 -19.35 1.44 -5.48
CA GLY A 129 -20.57 1.14 -4.74
C GLY A 129 -20.95 2.17 -3.66
N LEU A 130 -20.08 3.15 -3.34
CA LEU A 130 -20.37 4.19 -2.34
C LEU A 130 -21.60 5.01 -2.72
N GLY A 131 -21.83 5.30 -4.00
CA GLY A 131 -23.00 6.05 -4.45
C GLY A 131 -24.31 5.40 -4.03
N SER A 132 -24.45 4.09 -4.27
CA SER A 132 -25.64 3.33 -3.89
C SER A 132 -25.82 3.22 -2.37
N LEU A 133 -24.72 3.10 -1.61
CA LEU A 133 -24.76 3.14 -0.15
C LEU A 133 -25.29 4.50 0.32
N ARG A 134 -24.72 5.59 -0.19
CA ARG A 134 -25.05 6.97 0.20
C ARG A 134 -26.51 7.31 -0.09
N GLU A 135 -27.04 6.87 -1.23
CA GLU A 135 -28.45 6.99 -1.58
C GLU A 135 -29.34 6.19 -0.62
N SER A 136 -28.93 4.98 -0.24
CA SER A 136 -29.66 4.15 0.73
C SER A 136 -29.65 4.77 2.14
N VAL A 137 -28.56 5.43 2.52
CA VAL A 137 -28.44 6.18 3.78
C VAL A 137 -29.39 7.39 3.78
N GLU A 138 -29.43 8.15 2.69
CA GLU A 138 -30.34 9.30 2.55
C GLU A 138 -31.81 8.89 2.58
N LYS A 139 -32.15 7.81 1.87
CA LYS A 139 -33.50 7.23 1.85
C LYS A 139 -33.84 6.46 3.14
N ARG A 140 -32.88 6.29 4.04
CA ARG A 140 -33.00 5.52 5.30
C ARG A 140 -33.46 4.07 5.08
N THR A 141 -33.11 3.49 3.96
CA THR A 141 -33.44 2.09 3.63
C THR A 141 -32.37 1.11 4.13
N ILE A 142 -31.28 1.64 4.70
CA ILE A 142 -30.18 0.87 5.30
C ILE A 142 -30.00 1.21 6.78
N GLY A 143 -29.78 0.19 7.61
CA GLY A 143 -29.46 0.35 9.02
C GLY A 143 -27.97 0.54 9.28
N ARG A 144 -27.63 1.07 10.47
CA ARG A 144 -26.26 1.34 10.94
C ARG A 144 -25.30 0.16 10.76
N ALA A 145 -25.72 -1.05 11.18
CA ALA A 145 -24.88 -2.25 11.08
C ALA A 145 -24.52 -2.59 9.61
N LYS A 146 -25.50 -2.54 8.71
CA LYS A 146 -25.28 -2.86 7.29
C LYS A 146 -24.44 -1.78 6.58
N ALA A 147 -24.58 -0.52 6.98
CA ALA A 147 -23.71 0.55 6.50
C ALA A 147 -22.26 0.37 6.99
N LEU A 148 -22.08 0.03 8.27
CA LEU A 148 -20.77 -0.29 8.84
C LEU A 148 -20.09 -1.46 8.10
N ASP A 149 -20.82 -2.54 7.84
CA ASP A 149 -20.30 -3.71 7.12
C ASP A 149 -19.84 -3.36 5.70
N PHE A 150 -20.59 -2.49 5.00
CA PHE A 150 -20.19 -2.03 3.67
C PHE A 150 -18.86 -1.28 3.71
N TYR A 151 -18.70 -0.30 4.61
CA TYR A 151 -17.45 0.45 4.73
C TYR A 151 -16.27 -0.45 5.15
N ASN A 152 -16.49 -1.44 6.00
CA ASN A 152 -15.45 -2.42 6.35
C ASN A 152 -15.01 -3.24 5.12
N GLY A 153 -15.95 -3.56 4.24
CA GLY A 153 -15.68 -4.20 2.95
C GLY A 153 -14.79 -3.38 2.01
N LEU A 154 -14.72 -2.05 2.19
CA LEU A 154 -13.81 -1.16 1.45
C LEU A 154 -12.43 -1.06 2.12
N VAL A 155 -12.42 -0.95 3.44
CA VAL A 155 -11.21 -0.68 4.23
C VAL A 155 -10.33 -1.92 4.39
N ASP A 156 -10.92 -3.10 4.63
CA ASP A 156 -10.16 -4.32 4.90
C ASP A 156 -9.30 -4.79 3.72
N PRO A 157 -9.79 -4.78 2.45
CA PRO A 157 -8.96 -5.11 1.30
C PRO A 157 -7.85 -4.07 1.05
N ALA A 158 -8.13 -2.78 1.27
CA ALA A 158 -7.16 -1.71 1.12
C ALA A 158 -5.99 -1.86 2.10
N TYR A 159 -6.27 -2.14 3.39
CA TYR A 159 -5.22 -2.43 4.37
C TYR A 159 -4.41 -3.69 4.02
N ARG A 160 -5.07 -4.76 3.57
CA ARG A 160 -4.37 -5.98 3.13
C ARG A 160 -3.44 -5.71 1.96
N PHE A 161 -3.85 -4.85 1.03
CA PHE A 161 -3.02 -4.45 -0.10
C PHE A 161 -1.82 -3.61 0.32
N LEU A 162 -2.01 -2.55 1.12
CA LEU A 162 -0.95 -1.71 1.68
C LEU A 162 0.11 -2.55 2.43
N ASN A 163 -0.38 -3.46 3.27
CA ASN A 163 0.44 -4.40 4.01
C ASN A 163 1.26 -5.34 3.10
N GLY A 164 0.67 -5.80 2.00
CA GLY A 164 1.36 -6.59 0.98
C GLY A 164 2.50 -5.81 0.34
N LEU A 165 2.25 -4.55 -0.04
CA LEU A 165 3.27 -3.68 -0.66
C LEU A 165 4.47 -3.45 0.27
N HIS A 166 4.24 -3.11 1.54
CA HIS A 166 5.32 -2.84 2.49
C HIS A 166 6.15 -4.10 2.83
N THR A 167 5.54 -5.30 2.72
CA THR A 167 6.24 -6.58 2.97
C THR A 167 7.21 -6.90 1.85
N THR A 168 6.83 -6.62 0.60
CA THR A 168 7.69 -6.84 -0.59
C THR A 168 8.89 -5.90 -0.60
N GLU A 169 8.75 -4.67 -0.08
CA GLU A 169 9.84 -3.68 -0.02
C GLU A 169 10.85 -3.98 1.11
N ASN A 170 10.41 -4.42 2.29
CA ASN A 170 11.26 -4.52 3.48
C ASN A 170 11.75 -5.93 3.85
N GLY A 171 11.65 -6.92 2.95
CA GLY A 171 12.39 -8.19 2.95
C GLY A 171 12.26 -9.16 4.15
N SER A 172 11.74 -8.78 5.31
CA SER A 172 11.62 -9.66 6.49
C SER A 172 10.68 -9.16 7.60
N MET A 173 9.63 -8.41 7.28
CA MET A 173 8.81 -7.73 8.30
C MET A 173 7.60 -8.53 8.84
N ASP A 174 7.74 -9.83 9.01
CA ASP A 174 6.64 -10.73 9.35
C ASP A 174 6.12 -10.56 10.80
N LYS A 175 6.98 -10.06 11.70
CA LYS A 175 6.64 -9.82 13.13
C LYS A 175 6.02 -8.44 13.37
N GLN A 176 6.48 -7.39 12.68
CA GLN A 176 5.89 -6.05 12.83
C GLN A 176 4.51 -5.99 12.17
N MET A 177 4.26 -6.77 11.11
CA MET A 177 2.94 -6.93 10.49
C MET A 177 1.88 -7.43 11.47
N ARG A 178 2.20 -8.45 12.28
CA ARG A 178 1.26 -8.94 13.31
C ARG A 178 0.99 -7.89 14.39
N ALA A 179 1.99 -7.09 14.76
CA ALA A 179 1.83 -6.00 15.71
C ALA A 179 0.98 -4.85 15.14
N LEU A 180 1.21 -4.45 13.89
CA LEU A 180 0.45 -3.41 13.18
C LEU A 180 -0.99 -3.83 12.91
N VAL A 181 -1.22 -5.08 12.49
CA VAL A 181 -2.57 -5.64 12.36
C VAL A 181 -3.25 -5.69 13.72
N GLY A 182 -2.54 -6.04 14.80
CA GLY A 182 -3.06 -6.00 16.17
C GLY A 182 -3.47 -4.59 16.60
N ILE A 183 -2.62 -3.58 16.34
CA ILE A 183 -2.88 -2.17 16.66
C ILE A 183 -4.00 -1.58 15.80
N SER A 184 -4.04 -1.90 14.51
CA SER A 184 -5.12 -1.50 13.59
C SER A 184 -6.45 -2.11 14.02
N ARG A 185 -6.45 -3.40 14.38
CA ARG A 185 -7.64 -4.09 14.90
C ARG A 185 -8.08 -3.54 16.25
N ALA A 186 -7.14 -3.19 17.13
CA ALA A 186 -7.44 -2.53 18.40
C ALA A 186 -8.02 -1.12 18.19
N ARG A 187 -7.45 -0.34 17.27
CA ARG A 187 -7.95 1.00 16.90
C ARG A 187 -9.32 0.92 16.24
N GLU A 188 -9.57 -0.14 15.48
CA GLU A 188 -10.87 -0.40 14.86
C GLU A 188 -11.91 -0.84 15.89
N MET A 189 -11.55 -1.67 16.88
CA MET A 189 -12.45 -1.95 18.01
C MET A 189 -12.76 -0.67 18.79
N LEU A 190 -11.76 0.18 19.03
CA LEU A 190 -11.97 1.50 19.65
C LEU A 190 -12.88 2.38 18.81
N SER A 191 -12.67 2.43 17.49
CA SER A 191 -13.52 3.21 16.57
C SER A 191 -14.96 2.68 16.51
N ARG A 192 -15.15 1.37 16.70
CA ARG A 192 -16.48 0.74 16.79
C ARG A 192 -17.16 1.04 18.11
N GLU A 193 -16.42 1.00 19.21
CA GLU A 193 -16.88 1.42 20.53
C GLU A 193 -17.28 2.89 20.51
N ASP A 194 -16.43 3.77 19.97
CA ASP A 194 -16.73 5.21 19.84
C ASP A 194 -17.95 5.46 18.96
N ALA A 195 -18.09 4.74 17.84
CA ALA A 195 -19.27 4.87 16.97
C ALA A 195 -20.55 4.38 17.66
N LEU A 196 -20.47 3.32 18.46
CA LEU A 196 -21.61 2.81 19.22
C LEU A 196 -21.99 3.77 20.35
N VAL A 197 -21.02 4.28 21.11
CA VAL A 197 -21.22 5.26 22.19
C VAL A 197 -21.78 6.56 21.62
N ALA A 198 -21.21 7.08 20.54
CA ALA A 198 -21.70 8.28 19.86
C ALA A 198 -23.09 8.09 19.23
N SER A 199 -23.54 6.85 19.01
CA SER A 199 -24.89 6.54 18.50
C SER A 199 -25.91 6.17 19.58
N GLY A 200 -25.46 6.01 20.83
CA GLY A 200 -26.28 5.62 21.97
C GLY A 200 -26.59 6.77 22.94
N LEU A 201 -25.89 7.91 22.80
CA LEU A 201 -26.22 9.20 23.40
C LEU A 201 -27.09 10.01 22.45
#